data_AF-A0A354C6D2-F1
#
_entry.id   AF-A0A354C6D2-F1
#
_cell.length_a   1.000
_cell.length_b   1.000
_cell.length_c   1.000
_cell.angle_alpha   90.00
_cell.angle_beta   90.00
_cell.angle_gamma   90.00
#
_symmetry.space_group_name_H-M   'P 1'
#
loop_
_entity.id
_entity.type
_entity.pdbx_description
1 polymer ?
#
loop_
_entity_poly.entity_id
_entity_poly.type
_entity_poly.pdbx_seq_one_letter_code
_entity_poly.pdbx_strand_id
1 'polypeptide(L)'
;MGLTMLVEKPFRLPMLNTVYSPEGVEELSVRKRLRREFKIEIGGGLGPLAGKIWRIGLMGHAARNENVTRFLAALKATLGK
;
A
#
# COMPACT_ATOMS: atom_id res chain seq x y z
N MET A 1 -5.11 -11.67 -2.36
CA MET A 1 -5.64 -10.41 -1.79
C MET A 1 -6.58 -9.66 -2.75
N GLY A 2 -6.44 -9.83 -4.08
CA GLY A 2 -7.40 -9.29 -5.05
C GLY A 2 -7.34 -7.76 -5.21
N LEU A 3 -6.17 -7.17 -5.01
CA LEU A 3 -5.98 -5.71 -5.09
C LEU A 3 -5.76 -5.27 -6.53
N THR A 4 -6.27 -4.09 -6.87
CA THR A 4 -6.16 -3.50 -8.21
C THR A 4 -5.22 -2.30 -8.19
N MET A 5 -4.36 -2.19 -9.19
CA MET A 5 -3.43 -1.06 -9.34
C MET A 5 -4.08 0.06 -10.15
N LEU A 6 -3.87 1.31 -9.75
CA LEU A 6 -4.41 2.49 -10.44
C LEU A 6 -3.84 2.64 -11.86
N VAL A 7 -2.55 2.41 -12.02
CA VAL A 7 -1.84 2.64 -13.28
C VAL A 7 -1.81 1.37 -14.12
N GLU A 8 -2.03 1.51 -15.42
CA GLU A 8 -1.93 0.40 -16.38
C GLU A 8 -0.54 -0.21 -16.39
N LYS A 9 -0.46 -1.51 -16.66
CA LYS A 9 0.79 -2.30 -16.56
C LYS A 9 2.02 -1.66 -17.22
N PRO A 10 1.97 -1.16 -18.48
CA PRO A 10 3.16 -0.61 -19.14
C PRO A 10 3.66 0.72 -18.56
N PHE A 11 2.83 1.46 -17.82
CA PHE A 11 3.17 2.78 -17.30
C PHE A 11 3.46 2.78 -15.79
N ARG A 12 3.50 1.60 -15.17
CA ARG A 12 3.77 1.47 -13.74
C ARG A 12 5.21 1.80 -13.44
N LEU A 13 5.39 2.66 -12.45
CA LEU A 13 6.69 2.98 -11.91
C LEU A 13 7.14 1.88 -10.91
N PRO A 14 8.26 1.17 -11.13
CA PRO A 14 8.67 0.07 -10.25
C PRO A 14 8.88 0.48 -8.79
N MET A 15 9.39 1.71 -8.59
CA MET A 15 9.74 2.22 -7.27
C MET A 15 8.57 2.79 -6.47
N LEU A 16 7.41 3.01 -7.09
CA LEU A 16 6.22 3.54 -6.42
C LEU A 16 4.94 2.95 -7.01
N ASN A 17 4.31 2.04 -6.26
CA ASN A 17 3.14 1.31 -6.69
C ASN A 17 1.87 1.95 -6.11
N THR A 18 0.92 2.31 -6.97
CA THR A 18 -0.38 2.90 -6.60
C THR A 18 -1.47 1.84 -6.63
N VAL A 19 -2.05 1.53 -5.48
CA VAL A 19 -3.02 0.45 -5.30
C VAL A 19 -4.32 1.01 -4.74
N TYR A 20 -5.47 0.62 -5.29
CA TYR A 20 -6.76 1.01 -4.74
C TYR A 20 -6.99 0.39 -3.36
N SER A 21 -7.54 1.20 -2.44
CA SER A 21 -8.15 0.65 -1.24
C SER A 21 -9.35 -0.22 -1.65
N PRO A 22 -9.50 -1.44 -1.12
CA PRO A 22 -10.68 -2.26 -1.39
C PRO A 22 -11.97 -1.55 -0.98
N GLU A 23 -13.06 -1.93 -1.63
CA GLU A 23 -14.39 -1.47 -1.26
C GLU A 23 -14.69 -1.78 0.22
N GLY A 24 -15.33 -0.83 0.90
CA GLY A 24 -15.63 -0.93 2.34
C GLY A 24 -14.42 -0.74 3.28
N VAL A 25 -13.21 -0.57 2.75
CA VAL A 25 -12.01 -0.35 3.56
C VAL A 25 -11.65 1.14 3.58
N GLU A 26 -11.63 1.72 4.78
CA GLU A 26 -11.16 3.09 5.00
C GLU A 26 -9.62 3.15 4.91
N GLU A 27 -9.12 3.83 3.89
CA GLU A 27 -7.70 3.93 3.49
C GLU A 27 -6.79 4.39 4.64
N LEU A 28 -7.22 5.41 5.39
CA LEU A 28 -6.43 6.04 6.46
C LEU A 28 -6.31 5.12 7.67
N SER A 29 -7.37 4.39 8.02
CA SER A 29 -7.39 3.41 9.11
C SER A 29 -6.35 2.32 8.88
N VAL A 30 -6.27 1.78 7.66
CA VAL A 30 -5.25 0.78 7.27
C VAL A 30 -3.84 1.36 7.44
N ARG A 31 -3.59 2.58 6.95
CA ARG A 31 -2.29 3.25 7.11
C ARG A 31 -1.90 3.47 8.56
N LYS A 32 -2.84 3.95 9.38
CA LYS A 32 -2.62 4.16 10.83
C LYS A 32 -2.29 2.83 11.52
N ARG A 33 -2.99 1.76 11.16
CA ARG A 33 -2.79 0.43 11.73
C ARG A 33 -1.43 -0.16 11.34
N LEU A 34 -1.07 -0.12 10.05
CA LEU A 34 0.26 -0.51 9.56
C LEU A 34 1.40 0.23 10.29
N ARG A 35 1.26 1.55 10.47
CA ARG A 35 2.27 2.36 11.17
C ARG A 35 2.36 1.98 12.65
N ARG A 36 1.23 1.87 13.34
CA ARG A 36 1.18 1.66 14.79
C ARG A 36 1.64 0.25 15.19
N GLU A 37 1.06 -0.77 14.55
CA GLU A 37 1.22 -2.19 14.91
C GLU A 37 2.46 -2.81 14.26
N PHE A 38 2.74 -2.45 13.01
CA PHE A 38 3.81 -3.08 12.24
C PHE A 38 5.01 -2.16 11.99
N LYS A 39 4.98 -0.90 12.41
CA LYS A 39 6.04 0.09 12.10
C LYS A 39 6.31 0.19 10.59
N ILE A 40 5.25 0.11 9.79
CA ILE A 40 5.32 0.24 8.33
C ILE A 40 4.56 1.48 7.91
N GLU A 41 5.21 2.31 7.10
CA GLU A 41 4.61 3.52 6.56
C GLU A 41 4.36 3.36 5.05
N ILE A 42 3.15 3.70 4.63
CA ILE A 42 2.79 3.87 3.22
C ILE A 42 2.08 5.23 3.05
N GLY A 43 2.19 5.80 1.86
CA GLY A 43 1.49 7.03 1.50
C GLY A 43 0.03 6.76 1.15
N GLY A 44 -0.81 7.77 1.29
CA GLY A 44 -2.14 7.78 0.68
C GLY A 44 -2.16 8.58 -0.61
N GLY A 45 -3.30 8.54 -1.29
CA GLY A 45 -3.61 9.47 -2.38
C GLY A 45 -3.76 10.91 -1.91
N LEU A 46 -3.63 11.84 -2.85
CA LEU A 46 -3.78 13.28 -2.64
C LEU A 46 -4.74 13.84 -3.71
N GLY A 47 -5.35 15.00 -3.43
CA GLY A 47 -6.26 15.66 -4.37
C GLY A 47 -7.41 14.72 -4.80
N PRO A 48 -7.65 14.52 -6.11
CA PRO A 48 -8.72 13.64 -6.61
C PRO A 48 -8.64 12.18 -6.15
N LEU A 49 -7.47 11.74 -5.68
CA LEU A 49 -7.16 10.38 -5.23
C LEU A 49 -7.16 10.23 -3.70
N ALA A 50 -7.40 11.30 -2.95
CA ALA A 50 -7.45 11.26 -1.48
C ALA A 50 -8.49 10.23 -1.00
N GLY A 51 -8.07 9.35 -0.07
CA GLY A 51 -8.91 8.29 0.50
C GLY A 51 -9.19 7.09 -0.42
N LYS A 52 -8.69 7.09 -1.67
CA LYS A 52 -9.00 6.04 -2.67
C LYS A 52 -7.86 5.06 -2.90
N ILE A 53 -6.62 5.50 -2.71
CA ILE A 53 -5.42 4.71 -3.04
C ILE A 53 -4.39 4.74 -1.92
N TRP A 54 -3.55 3.71 -1.91
CA TRP A 54 -2.26 3.69 -1.25
C TRP A 54 -1.11 3.88 -2.23
N ARG A 55 -0.02 4.48 -1.76
CA ARG A 55 1.27 4.61 -2.45
C ARG A 55 2.33 3.81 -1.70
N ILE A 56 2.78 2.72 -2.29
CA ILE A 56 3.73 1.77 -1.71
C ILE A 56 5.10 2.01 -2.35
N GLY A 57 6.03 2.56 -1.57
CA GLY A 57 7.37 2.88 -2.02
C GLY A 57 8.32 1.68 -1.91
N LEU A 58 9.07 1.42 -2.98
CA LEU A 58 10.16 0.44 -3.04
C LEU A 58 11.41 1.15 -3.59
N MET A 59 12.06 1.91 -2.71
CA MET A 59 13.20 2.77 -3.06
C MET A 59 14.40 2.48 -2.15
N GLY A 60 15.61 2.51 -2.73
CA GLY A 60 16.86 2.38 -1.99
C GLY A 60 16.89 1.17 -1.06
N HIS A 61 17.23 1.40 0.21
CA HIS A 61 17.35 0.34 1.22
C HIS A 61 16.04 -0.44 1.44
N ALA A 62 14.87 0.19 1.23
CA ALA A 62 13.58 -0.44 1.45
C ALA A 62 13.21 -1.46 0.34
N ALA A 63 13.83 -1.37 -0.85
CA ALA A 63 13.57 -2.25 -1.99
C ALA A 63 14.24 -3.63 -1.84
N ARG A 64 13.85 -4.38 -0.81
CA ARG A 64 14.36 -5.72 -0.49
C ARG A 64 13.19 -6.70 -0.35
N ASN A 65 13.40 -7.95 -0.76
CA ASN A 65 12.38 -8.99 -0.69
C ASN A 65 11.82 -9.18 0.72
N GLU A 66 12.66 -9.11 1.75
CA GLU A 66 12.26 -9.21 3.15
C GLU A 66 11.25 -8.12 3.54
N ASN A 67 11.48 -6.87 3.12
CA ASN A 67 10.58 -5.76 3.38
C ASN A 67 9.25 -5.92 2.63
N VAL A 68 9.30 -6.38 1.38
CA VAL A 68 8.10 -6.66 0.58
C VAL A 68 7.27 -7.76 1.24
N THR A 69 7.88 -8.89 1.61
CA THR A 69 7.21 -10.01 2.28
C THR A 69 6.61 -9.57 3.62
N ARG A 70 7.36 -8.83 4.43
CA ARG A 70 6.89 -8.28 5.71
C ARG A 70 5.70 -7.33 5.52
N PHE A 71 5.77 -6.45 4.53
CA PHE A 71 4.67 -5.55 4.19
C PHE A 71 3.42 -6.30 3.75
N LEU A 72 3.54 -7.28 2.84
CA LEU A 72 2.39 -8.04 2.36
C LEU A 72 1.71 -8.82 3.49
N ALA A 73 2.49 -9.42 4.41
CA ALA A 73 1.96 -10.09 5.59
C ALA A 73 1.21 -9.11 6.53
N ALA A 74 1.81 -7.95 6.81
CA ALA A 74 1.20 -6.91 7.64
C ALA A 74 -0.09 -6.35 7.01
N LEU A 75 -0.09 -6.13 5.70
CA LEU A 75 -1.27 -5.64 4.97
C LEU A 75 -2.39 -6.67 5.00
N LYS A 76 -2.05 -7.96 4.78
CA LYS A 76 -2.99 -9.07 4.87
C LYS A 76 -3.65 -9.15 6.26
N ALA A 77 -2.86 -9.10 7.33
CA ALA A 77 -3.36 -9.08 8.71
C ALA A 77 -4.21 -7.83 9.02
N THR A 78 -3.82 -6.67 8.48
CA THR A 78 -4.55 -5.41 8.67
C THR A 78 -5.92 -5.44 7.99
N LEU A 79 -6.02 -6.10 6.84
CA LEU A 79 -7.27 -6.28 6.09
C LEU A 79 -8.12 -7.47 6.60
N GLY A 80 -7.65 -8.23 7.58
CA GLY A 80 -8.35 -9.42 8.09
C GLY A 80 -8.48 -10.54 7.06
N LYS A 81 -7.50 -10.68 6.16
CA LYS A 81 -7.49 -11.69 5.09
C LYS A 81 -6.39 -12.74 5.27
#